data_AF-G4XPK1-F1
#
_entry.id   AF-G4XPK1-F1
#
_cell.length_a   1.000
_cell.length_b   1.000
_cell.length_c   1.000
_cell.angle_alpha   90.00
_cell.angle_beta   90.00
_cell.angle_gamma   90.00
#
_symmetry.space_group_name_H-M   'P 1'
#
loop_
_entity.id
_entity.type
_entity.pdbx_description
1 polymer ?
#
loop_
_entity_poly.entity_id
_entity_poly.type
_entity_poly.pdbx_seq_one_letter_code
_entity_poly.pdbx_strand_id
1 'polypeptide(L)'
;VDQAELMAGCRIHSVYAGIAGSHIKSLNSHGIVAIRDREVTQADIDRVIDAAQAVAIPADQKILHILPQEFVIDNQEGIKEPMGMSGVRLEAKVHLVTCAVNAAQNIEKCVKRCGLEVDDIILEQLASSHAILTEDEKELGVCVVDIGAGTTDMA
;
A
#
# COMPACT_ATOMS: atom_id res chain seq x y z
N VAL A 1 -12.26 -3.59 24.08
CA VAL A 1 -10.80 -3.82 24.14
C VAL A 1 -10.50 -4.84 25.23
N ASP A 2 -11.01 -4.63 26.43
CA ASP A 2 -10.80 -5.49 27.63
C ASP A 2 -11.01 -6.99 27.39
N GLN A 3 -12.06 -7.38 26.67
CA GLN A 3 -12.32 -8.79 26.34
C GLN A 3 -11.24 -9.39 25.43
N ALA A 4 -10.79 -8.64 24.42
CA ALA A 4 -9.75 -9.07 23.51
C ALA A 4 -8.40 -9.17 24.23
N GLU A 5 -8.08 -8.22 25.10
CA GLU A 5 -6.88 -8.26 25.96
C GLU A 5 -6.89 -9.47 26.89
N LEU A 6 -8.04 -9.77 27.51
CA LEU A 6 -8.21 -10.92 28.40
C LEU A 6 -8.03 -12.24 27.64
N MET A 7 -8.59 -12.37 26.44
CA MET A 7 -8.42 -13.56 25.59
C MET A 7 -6.99 -13.72 25.10
N ALA A 8 -6.32 -12.62 24.73
CA ALA A 8 -4.95 -12.63 24.23
C ALA A 8 -3.90 -12.73 25.35
N GLY A 9 -4.29 -12.49 26.61
CA GLY A 9 -3.37 -12.48 27.74
C GLY A 9 -2.36 -11.33 27.70
N CYS A 10 -2.65 -10.25 26.99
CA CYS A 10 -1.77 -9.10 26.82
C CYS A 10 -2.54 -7.79 26.80
N ARG A 11 -1.84 -6.67 27.05
CA ARG A 11 -2.39 -5.34 26.84
C ARG A 11 -2.25 -4.94 25.38
N ILE A 12 -3.31 -4.42 24.80
CA ILE A 12 -3.35 -3.91 23.44
C ILE A 12 -3.15 -2.40 23.52
N HIS A 13 -2.15 -1.89 22.80
CA HIS A 13 -1.79 -0.48 22.81
C HIS A 13 -2.11 0.20 21.47
N SER A 14 -2.10 -0.57 20.38
CA SER A 14 -2.32 -0.11 19.02
C SER A 14 -3.03 -1.17 18.18
N VAL A 15 -3.55 -0.75 17.03
CA VAL A 15 -4.21 -1.62 16.05
C VAL A 15 -3.82 -1.23 14.63
N TYR A 16 -3.89 -2.20 13.72
CA TYR A 16 -4.08 -1.96 12.30
C TYR A 16 -5.59 -1.88 12.03
N ALA A 17 -6.04 -0.90 11.25
CA ALA A 17 -7.45 -0.71 10.95
C ALA A 17 -7.74 -0.94 9.46
N GLY A 18 -8.83 -1.64 9.14
CA GLY A 18 -9.32 -1.78 7.77
C GLY A 18 -10.08 -0.54 7.30
N ILE A 19 -9.98 -0.23 6.00
CA ILE A 19 -10.84 0.73 5.31
C ILE A 19 -11.29 0.17 3.95
N ALA A 20 -12.56 0.36 3.62
CA ALA A 20 -13.17 0.00 2.35
C ALA A 20 -14.24 1.03 1.94
N GLY A 21 -14.72 0.94 0.70
CA GLY A 21 -15.86 1.70 0.20
C GLY A 21 -15.55 2.70 -0.93
N SER A 22 -16.59 3.38 -1.41
CA SER A 22 -16.58 4.18 -2.64
C SER A 22 -15.70 5.44 -2.64
N HIS A 23 -15.10 5.77 -1.50
CA HIS A 23 -14.22 6.91 -1.32
C HIS A 23 -12.74 6.58 -1.54
N ILE A 24 -12.45 5.32 -1.85
CA ILE A 24 -11.15 4.81 -2.25
C ILE A 24 -10.99 4.97 -3.75
N LYS A 25 -9.81 5.42 -4.17
CA LYS A 25 -9.45 5.56 -5.58
C LYS A 25 -8.08 4.94 -5.80
N SER A 26 -7.80 4.58 -7.03
CA SER A 26 -6.46 4.20 -7.42
C SER A 26 -6.01 4.86 -8.71
N LEU A 27 -4.70 5.01 -8.86
CA LEU A 27 -4.09 5.48 -10.09
C LEU A 27 -2.70 4.87 -10.27
N ASN A 28 -2.29 4.72 -11.52
CA ASN A 28 -0.92 4.35 -11.84
C ASN A 28 -0.07 5.61 -11.94
N SER A 29 1.16 5.54 -11.45
CA SER A 29 2.17 6.57 -11.57
C SER A 29 3.52 5.94 -11.85
N HIS A 30 4.47 6.73 -12.32
CA HIS A 30 5.85 6.30 -12.47
C HIS A 30 6.81 7.40 -12.02
N GLY A 31 7.96 6.99 -11.51
CA GLY A 31 9.05 7.86 -11.08
C GLY A 31 10.35 7.43 -11.74
N ILE A 32 11.24 8.39 -11.98
CA ILE A 32 12.52 8.13 -12.66
C ILE A 32 13.64 8.84 -11.91
N VAL A 33 14.72 8.13 -11.62
CA VAL A 33 15.93 8.69 -10.98
C VAL A 33 17.20 8.19 -11.66
N ALA A 34 18.27 8.98 -11.55
CA ALA A 34 19.61 8.52 -11.92
C ALA A 34 20.22 7.63 -10.82
N ILE A 35 20.92 6.59 -11.24
CA ILE A 35 21.73 5.69 -10.39
C ILE A 35 23.12 6.31 -10.28
N ARG A 36 23.61 6.57 -9.07
CA ARG A 36 24.87 7.31 -8.85
C ARG A 36 26.11 6.44 -9.02
N ASP A 37 26.12 5.27 -8.37
CA ASP A 37 27.31 4.41 -8.28
C ASP A 37 27.28 3.26 -9.29
N ARG A 38 26.50 3.42 -10.37
CA ARG A 38 26.24 2.40 -11.42
C ARG A 38 25.64 1.09 -10.93
N GLU A 39 25.28 1.01 -9.66
CA GLU A 39 24.62 -0.11 -9.02
C GLU A 39 23.46 0.44 -8.20
N VAL A 40 22.30 -0.21 -8.30
CA VAL A 40 21.09 0.20 -7.58
C VAL A 40 21.25 -0.09 -6.10
N THR A 41 21.13 0.98 -5.30
CA THR A 41 21.13 0.94 -3.84
C THR A 41 19.70 1.10 -3.29
N GLN A 42 19.49 0.77 -2.01
CA GLN A 42 18.22 1.06 -1.33
C GLN A 42 17.84 2.54 -1.44
N ALA A 43 18.82 3.45 -1.34
CA ALA A 43 18.57 4.88 -1.48
C ALA A 43 18.13 5.28 -2.90
N ASP A 44 18.46 4.52 -3.93
CA ASP A 44 17.93 4.73 -5.28
C ASP A 44 16.47 4.27 -5.37
N ILE A 45 16.15 3.14 -4.73
CA ILE A 45 14.79 2.59 -4.63
C ILE A 45 13.88 3.58 -3.88
N ASP A 46 14.29 4.05 -2.71
CA ASP A 46 13.51 5.01 -1.92
C ASP A 46 13.24 6.29 -2.72
N ARG A 47 14.26 6.83 -3.40
CA ARG A 47 14.13 8.03 -4.23
C ARG A 47 13.22 7.84 -5.44
N VAL A 48 13.27 6.68 -6.10
CA VAL A 48 12.41 6.45 -7.27
C VAL A 48 10.95 6.26 -6.87
N ILE A 49 10.70 5.63 -5.71
CA ILE A 49 9.36 5.52 -5.13
C ILE A 49 8.85 6.90 -4.72
N ASP A 50 9.68 7.73 -4.09
CA ASP A 50 9.37 9.12 -3.75
C ASP A 50 9.02 9.95 -4.99
N ALA A 51 9.78 9.80 -6.07
CA ALA A 51 9.47 10.44 -7.35
C ALA A 51 8.15 9.93 -7.94
N ALA A 52 7.85 8.64 -7.81
CA ALA A 52 6.64 8.04 -8.35
C ALA A 52 5.37 8.47 -7.59
N GLN A 53 5.47 8.78 -6.30
CA GLN A 53 4.35 9.31 -5.51
C GLN A 53 4.16 10.83 -5.63
N ALA A 54 5.04 11.55 -6.34
CA ALA A 54 4.96 13.00 -6.53
C ALA A 54 3.91 13.44 -7.58
N VAL A 55 2.69 12.93 -7.43
CA VAL A 55 1.53 13.22 -8.27
C VAL A 55 0.54 14.15 -7.56
N ALA A 56 -0.26 14.88 -8.34
CA ALA A 56 -1.30 15.73 -7.78
C ALA A 56 -2.44 14.88 -7.21
N ILE A 57 -2.46 14.72 -5.88
CA ILE A 57 -3.56 14.11 -5.15
C ILE A 57 -4.55 15.22 -4.73
N PRO A 58 -5.87 15.04 -4.96
CA PRO A 58 -6.88 15.97 -4.46
C PRO A 58 -6.73 16.24 -2.96
N ALA A 59 -6.96 17.48 -2.53
CA ALA A 59 -6.74 17.88 -1.12
C ALA A 59 -7.64 17.14 -0.10
N ASP A 60 -8.75 16.56 -0.57
CA ASP A 60 -9.66 15.73 0.21
C ASP A 60 -9.27 14.25 0.25
N GLN A 61 -8.17 13.88 -0.41
CA GLN A 61 -7.63 12.52 -0.50
C GLN A 61 -6.22 12.45 0.11
N LYS A 62 -5.87 11.30 0.68
CA LYS A 62 -4.49 10.97 1.08
C LYS A 62 -4.07 9.65 0.46
N ILE A 63 -2.77 9.48 0.21
CA ILE A 63 -2.21 8.19 -0.18
C ILE A 63 -2.36 7.23 1.00
N LEU A 64 -2.87 6.04 0.72
CA LEU A 64 -3.03 4.93 1.64
C LEU A 64 -1.96 3.87 1.38
N HIS A 65 -1.80 3.44 0.13
CA HIS A 65 -0.80 2.44 -0.27
C HIS A 65 -0.03 2.88 -1.50
N ILE A 66 1.24 2.49 -1.54
CA ILE A 66 2.12 2.60 -2.70
C ILE A 66 2.58 1.19 -3.02
N LEU A 67 2.14 0.67 -4.16
CA LEU A 67 2.40 -0.71 -4.56
C LEU A 67 3.31 -0.70 -5.81
N PRO A 68 4.62 -0.96 -5.67
CA PRO A 68 5.50 -1.14 -6.82
C PRO A 68 5.01 -2.31 -7.68
N GLN A 69 4.80 -2.07 -8.97
CA GLN A 69 4.39 -3.10 -9.93
C GLN A 69 5.61 -3.67 -10.65
N GLU A 70 6.48 -2.79 -11.12
CA GLU A 70 7.74 -3.16 -11.75
C GLU A 70 8.75 -2.02 -11.67
N PHE A 71 10.02 -2.40 -11.77
CA PHE A 71 11.14 -1.51 -11.99
C PHE A 71 11.68 -1.68 -13.41
N VAL A 72 12.29 -0.61 -13.90
CA VAL A 72 12.94 -0.57 -15.21
C VAL A 72 14.35 0.00 -15.03
N ILE A 73 15.36 -0.73 -15.50
CA ILE A 73 16.76 -0.28 -15.50
C ILE A 73 17.24 -0.16 -16.94
N ASP A 74 17.67 1.02 -17.37
CA ASP A 74 18.21 1.26 -18.73
C ASP A 74 17.33 0.72 -19.89
N ASN A 75 16.00 0.80 -19.73
CA ASN A 75 14.95 0.28 -20.63
C ASN A 75 14.69 -1.24 -20.56
N GLN A 76 15.31 -1.96 -19.63
CA GLN A 76 14.95 -3.33 -19.30
C GLN A 76 13.78 -3.34 -18.32
N GLU A 77 12.59 -3.75 -18.78
CA GLU A 77 11.35 -3.83 -17.99
C GLU A 77 11.21 -5.19 -17.25
N GLY A 78 10.16 -5.32 -16.43
CA GLY A 78 9.82 -6.56 -15.73
C GLY A 78 10.68 -6.89 -14.52
N ILE A 79 11.45 -5.93 -13.99
CA ILE A 79 12.32 -6.16 -12.83
C ILE A 79 11.50 -6.02 -11.55
N LYS A 80 11.41 -7.09 -10.74
CA LYS A 80 10.76 -7.04 -9.41
C LYS A 80 11.70 -6.51 -8.32
N GLU A 81 12.94 -7.01 -8.30
CA GLU A 81 13.95 -6.69 -7.28
C GLU A 81 15.19 -6.05 -7.94
N PRO A 82 15.28 -4.70 -7.99
CA PRO A 82 16.34 -4.02 -8.72
C PRO A 82 17.64 -3.88 -7.90
N MET A 83 17.63 -4.16 -6.59
CA MET A 83 18.77 -3.96 -5.70
C MET A 83 20.01 -4.74 -6.17
N GLY A 84 21.16 -4.07 -6.25
CA GLY A 84 22.42 -4.66 -6.70
C GLY A 84 22.55 -4.83 -8.22
N MET A 85 21.51 -4.50 -9.00
CA MET A 85 21.61 -4.49 -10.46
C MET A 85 22.37 -3.26 -10.94
N SER A 86 23.13 -3.41 -12.03
CA SER A 86 23.87 -2.30 -12.61
C SER A 86 23.05 -1.51 -13.60
N GLY A 87 23.21 -0.19 -13.62
CA GLY A 87 22.60 0.69 -14.62
C GLY A 87 22.88 2.17 -14.39
N VAL A 88 22.32 3.03 -15.24
CA VAL A 88 22.42 4.49 -15.10
C VAL A 88 21.09 5.16 -14.75
N ARG A 89 19.96 4.54 -15.09
CA ARG A 89 18.62 5.06 -14.82
C ARG A 89 17.74 3.98 -14.23
N LEU A 90 17.09 4.32 -13.11
CA LEU A 90 16.08 3.50 -12.45
C LEU A 90 14.72 4.18 -12.60
N GLU A 91 13.73 3.44 -13.08
CA GLU A 91 12.33 3.84 -13.11
C GLU A 91 11.50 2.85 -12.28
N ALA A 92 10.49 3.35 -11.58
CA ALA A 92 9.52 2.55 -10.85
C ALA A 92 8.13 2.87 -11.36
N LYS A 93 7.38 1.84 -11.76
CA LYS A 93 5.94 1.92 -12.04
C LYS A 93 5.20 1.47 -10.78
N VAL A 94 4.35 2.34 -10.25
CA VAL A 94 3.65 2.13 -8.98
C VAL A 94 2.14 2.27 -9.17
N HIS A 95 1.40 1.47 -8.43
CA HIS A 95 -0.03 1.65 -8.23
C HIS A 95 -0.26 2.36 -6.89
N LEU A 96 -0.85 3.55 -6.96
CA LEU A 96 -1.20 4.33 -5.78
C LEU A 96 -2.66 4.06 -5.43
N VAL A 97 -2.92 3.78 -4.15
CA VAL A 97 -4.25 3.75 -3.58
C VAL A 97 -4.42 4.98 -2.70
N THR A 98 -5.50 5.74 -2.91
CA THR A 98 -5.85 6.89 -2.09
C THR A 98 -7.19 6.68 -1.42
N CYS A 99 -7.40 7.33 -0.28
CA CYS A 99 -8.70 7.36 0.39
C CYS A 99 -9.05 8.78 0.85
N ALA A 100 -10.34 9.03 1.07
CA ALA A 100 -10.79 10.30 1.59
C ALA A 100 -10.23 10.57 2.99
N VAL A 101 -9.64 11.75 3.18
CA VAL A 101 -8.96 12.15 4.42
C VAL A 101 -9.90 12.06 5.63
N ASN A 102 -11.15 12.49 5.45
CA ASN A 102 -12.16 12.46 6.50
C ASN A 102 -12.52 11.05 6.96
N ALA A 103 -12.59 10.08 6.05
CA ALA A 103 -12.91 8.69 6.37
C ALA A 103 -11.80 8.08 7.25
N ALA A 104 -10.54 8.23 6.84
CA ALA A 104 -9.40 7.77 7.63
C ALA A 104 -9.32 8.46 9.00
N GLN A 105 -9.49 9.79 9.06
CA GLN A 105 -9.47 10.52 10.33
C GLN A 105 -10.60 10.10 11.29
N ASN A 106 -11.76 9.73 10.76
CA ASN A 106 -12.87 9.24 11.60
C ASN A 106 -12.54 7.89 12.23
N ILE A 107 -11.88 6.99 11.49
CA ILE A 107 -11.37 5.73 12.02
C ILE A 107 -10.33 5.99 13.13
N GLU A 108 -9.32 6.81 12.86
CA GLU A 108 -8.27 7.17 13.83
C GLU A 108 -8.86 7.77 15.11
N LYS A 109 -9.82 8.71 14.98
CA LYS A 109 -10.50 9.32 16.14
C LYS A 109 -11.33 8.30 16.93
N CYS A 110 -11.98 7.36 16.25
CA CYS A 110 -12.75 6.31 16.91
C CYS A 110 -11.84 5.41 17.75
N VAL A 111 -10.73 4.96 17.17
CA VAL A 111 -9.73 4.13 17.86
C VAL A 111 -9.10 4.86 19.05
N LYS A 112 -8.71 6.13 18.87
CA LYS A 112 -8.14 6.96 19.94
C LYS A 112 -9.08 7.16 21.13
N ARG A 113 -10.39 7.27 20.89
CA ARG A 113 -11.40 7.36 21.97
C ARG A 113 -11.49 6.08 22.80
N CYS A 114 -11.04 4.95 22.26
CA CYS A 114 -10.92 3.69 22.98
C CYS A 114 -9.59 3.55 23.75
N GLY A 115 -8.73 4.59 23.75
CA GLY A 115 -7.43 4.56 24.43
C GLY A 115 -6.34 3.79 23.67
N LEU A 116 -6.52 3.60 22.35
CA LEU A 116 -5.61 2.87 21.47
C LEU A 116 -5.02 3.82 20.41
N GLU A 117 -3.85 3.47 19.88
CA GLU A 117 -3.27 4.12 18.70
C GLU A 117 -3.58 3.33 17.42
N VAL A 118 -3.50 4.00 16.26
CA VAL A 118 -3.57 3.34 14.95
C VAL A 118 -2.15 3.28 14.40
N ASP A 119 -1.62 2.08 14.21
CA ASP A 119 -0.31 1.88 13.61
C ASP A 119 -0.36 2.15 12.09
N ASP A 120 -1.39 1.61 11.42
CA ASP A 120 -1.65 1.88 10.01
C ASP A 120 -3.12 1.61 9.63
N ILE A 121 -3.54 2.16 8.49
CA ILE A 121 -4.85 1.90 7.87
C ILE A 121 -4.63 1.13 6.57
N ILE A 122 -5.22 -0.07 6.49
CA ILE A 122 -5.02 -0.98 5.37
C ILE A 122 -6.30 -1.07 4.53
N LEU A 123 -6.12 -1.13 3.21
CA LEU A 123 -7.22 -1.38 2.28
C LEU A 123 -7.72 -2.81 2.52
N GLU A 124 -8.98 -3.01 2.87
CA GLU A 124 -9.49 -4.33 3.26
C GLU A 124 -9.31 -5.36 2.13
N GLN A 125 -9.54 -4.97 0.88
CA GLN A 125 -9.37 -5.85 -0.28
C GLN A 125 -7.91 -6.28 -0.47
N LEU A 126 -6.95 -5.40 -0.17
CA LEU A 126 -5.53 -5.73 -0.18
C LEU A 126 -5.18 -6.68 0.97
N ALA A 127 -5.69 -6.42 2.18
CA ALA A 127 -5.47 -7.32 3.31
C ALA A 127 -6.06 -8.72 3.05
N SER A 128 -7.29 -8.78 2.55
CA SER A 128 -7.98 -10.02 2.19
C SER A 128 -7.23 -10.79 1.12
N SER A 129 -6.76 -10.12 0.05
CA SER A 129 -6.00 -10.78 -1.02
C SER A 129 -4.66 -11.33 -0.52
N HIS A 130 -3.95 -10.60 0.34
CA HIS A 130 -2.72 -11.09 0.98
C HIS A 130 -2.94 -12.28 1.92
N ALA A 131 -4.12 -12.38 2.54
CA ALA A 131 -4.42 -13.46 3.48
C ALA A 131 -4.78 -14.78 2.78
N ILE A 132 -5.37 -14.74 1.58
CA ILE A 132 -5.93 -15.92 0.93
C ILE A 132 -5.24 -16.35 -0.36
N LEU A 133 -4.56 -15.43 -1.06
CA LEU A 133 -3.95 -15.73 -2.36
C LEU A 133 -2.51 -16.19 -2.21
N THR A 134 -2.18 -17.23 -2.96
CA THR A 134 -0.81 -17.64 -3.24
C THR A 134 -0.17 -16.72 -4.28
N GLU A 135 1.17 -16.70 -4.34
CA GLU A 135 1.89 -15.90 -5.35
C GLU A 135 1.58 -16.38 -6.77
N ASP A 136 1.44 -17.69 -6.99
CA ASP A 136 1.07 -18.26 -8.29
C ASP A 136 -0.32 -17.77 -8.77
N GLU A 137 -1.31 -17.68 -7.87
CA GLU A 137 -2.63 -17.14 -8.20
C GLU A 137 -2.56 -15.65 -8.57
N LYS A 138 -1.73 -14.87 -7.87
CA LYS A 138 -1.50 -13.46 -8.20
C LYS A 138 -0.85 -13.29 -9.57
N GLU A 139 0.13 -14.14 -9.91
CA GLU A 139 0.84 -14.09 -11.20
C GLU A 139 -0.03 -14.52 -12.38
N LEU A 140 -0.91 -15.51 -12.20
CA LEU A 140 -1.85 -15.96 -13.23
C LEU A 140 -2.96 -14.94 -13.52
N GLY A 141 -3.23 -14.06 -12.55
CA GLY A 141 -4.37 -13.14 -12.56
C GLY A 141 -5.58 -13.80 -11.92
N VAL A 142 -6.03 -13.20 -10.82
CA VAL A 142 -7.17 -13.66 -10.01
C VAL A 142 -8.02 -12.46 -9.64
N CYS A 143 -9.31 -12.71 -9.40
CA CYS A 143 -10.23 -11.72 -8.88
C CYS A 143 -10.70 -12.20 -7.51
N VAL A 144 -10.53 -11.36 -6.48
CA VAL A 144 -11.03 -11.61 -5.13
C VAL A 144 -12.35 -10.86 -4.98
N VAL A 145 -13.39 -11.59 -4.59
CA VAL A 145 -14.70 -11.01 -4.26
C VAL A 145 -14.92 -11.15 -2.76
N ASP A 146 -14.89 -10.02 -2.06
CA ASP A 146 -15.14 -9.92 -0.62
C ASP A 146 -16.61 -9.58 -0.38
N ILE A 147 -17.35 -10.49 0.25
CA ILE A 147 -18.80 -10.36 0.45
C ILE A 147 -19.07 -10.07 1.93
N GLY A 148 -19.24 -8.79 2.24
CA GLY A 148 -19.61 -8.31 3.56
C GLY A 148 -21.13 -8.20 3.78
N ALA A 149 -21.51 -7.77 4.99
CA ALA A 149 -22.92 -7.63 5.37
C ALA A 149 -23.64 -6.45 4.66
N GLY A 150 -22.89 -5.44 4.22
CA GLY A 150 -23.43 -4.22 3.60
C GLY A 150 -22.74 -3.79 2.30
N THR A 151 -21.56 -4.34 2.01
CA THR A 151 -20.81 -4.08 0.78
C THR A 151 -20.33 -5.41 0.19
N THR A 152 -20.14 -5.41 -1.12
CA THR A 152 -19.37 -6.45 -1.80
C THR A 152 -18.28 -5.72 -2.56
N ASP A 153 -17.06 -6.08 -2.26
CA ASP A 153 -15.87 -5.45 -2.75
C ASP A 153 -15.13 -6.42 -3.67
N MET A 154 -14.43 -5.89 -4.67
CA MET A 154 -13.75 -6.70 -5.67
C MET A 154 -12.38 -6.09 -5.94
N ALA A 155 -11.34 -6.93 -5.96
CA ALA A 155 -9.96 -6.54 -6.26
C ALA A 155 -9.29 -7.55 -7.18
#